data_AF-K0TIZ5-F1
#
_entry.id   AF-K0TIZ5-F1
#
_cell.length_a   1.000
_cell.length_b   1.000
_cell.length_c   1.000
_cell.angle_alpha   90.00
_cell.angle_beta   90.00
_cell.angle_gamma   90.00
#
_symmetry.space_group_name_H-M   'P 1'
#
loop_
_entity.id
_entity.type
_entity.pdbx_description
1 polymer ?
#
loop_
_entity_poly.entity_id
_entity_poly.type
_entity_poly.pdbx_seq_one_letter_code
_entity_poly.pdbx_strand_id
1 'polypeptide(L)'
;MSCVPVGEDDDAEACANCGKQGSDTVKLKSCTACRLVKYCGVDCQRAHRKQHKKTCKQRAAELKDEQLYSQGHERQEGDFCPICTLPIQIPESDHSVFMVCCMKKVCNGCDFAAHKRGMDDCPFCRKPISRDDLLAMVQARVTKKDPEAIDFLGQNTLWRAWSAKGPEKSCQAVH
;
A
#
# COMPACT_ATOMS: atom_id res chain seq x y z
N MET A 1 -8.36 16.78 -18.44
CA MET A 1 -9.34 15.99 -19.22
C MET A 1 -10.69 16.13 -18.55
N SER A 2 -11.65 16.77 -19.23
CA SER A 2 -13.03 16.91 -18.73
C SER A 2 -13.80 15.65 -19.12
N CYS A 3 -14.25 14.88 -18.15
CA CYS A 3 -15.15 13.75 -18.39
C CYS A 3 -16.55 14.31 -18.70
N VAL A 4 -17.00 14.06 -19.93
CA VAL A 4 -18.39 14.28 -20.34
C VAL A 4 -19.21 13.09 -19.82
N PRO A 5 -20.37 13.29 -19.20
CA PRO A 5 -21.26 12.18 -18.87
C PRO A 5 -21.77 11.57 -20.17
N VAL A 6 -21.41 10.31 -20.41
CA VAL A 6 -22.00 9.50 -21.48
C VAL A 6 -23.47 9.31 -21.13
N GLY A 7 -24.35 9.57 -22.10
CA GLY A 7 -25.79 9.66 -21.94
C GLY A 7 -26.42 8.44 -21.29
N GLU A 8 -27.57 8.69 -20.68
CA GLU A 8 -28.47 7.68 -20.13
C GLU A 8 -28.94 6.78 -21.27
N ASP A 9 -28.27 5.64 -21.44
CA ASP A 9 -28.77 4.56 -22.27
C ASP A 9 -30.05 4.03 -21.58
N ASP A 10 -31.21 4.43 -22.12
CA ASP A 10 -32.51 3.79 -22.00
C ASP A 10 -32.48 2.35 -22.59
N ASP A 11 -31.48 1.56 -22.20
CA ASP A 11 -31.49 0.12 -22.40
C ASP A 11 -32.50 -0.44 -21.42
N ALA A 12 -33.72 -0.68 -21.91
CA ALA A 12 -34.83 -1.27 -21.18
C ALA A 12 -34.36 -2.49 -20.38
N GLU A 13 -34.01 -2.27 -19.11
CA GLU A 13 -33.50 -3.34 -18.29
C GLU A 13 -34.60 -4.37 -18.15
N ALA A 14 -34.29 -5.59 -18.56
CA ALA A 14 -35.21 -6.69 -18.55
C ALA A 14 -34.81 -7.69 -17.47
N CYS A 15 -35.80 -8.37 -16.91
CA CYS A 15 -35.54 -9.49 -16.03
C CYS A 15 -34.79 -10.59 -16.79
N ALA A 16 -33.61 -10.97 -16.32
CA ALA A 16 -32.77 -12.01 -16.94
C ALA A 16 -33.40 -13.41 -17.00
N ASN A 17 -34.54 -13.63 -16.32
CA ASN A 17 -35.28 -14.90 -16.37
C ASN A 17 -36.52 -14.83 -17.25
N CYS A 18 -37.39 -13.84 -17.04
CA CYS A 18 -38.70 -13.78 -17.68
C CYS A 18 -38.81 -12.71 -18.78
N GLY A 19 -37.74 -11.95 -19.03
CA GLY A 19 -37.69 -10.93 -20.08
C GLY A 19 -38.58 -9.70 -19.82
N LYS A 20 -39.31 -9.63 -18.70
CA LYS A 20 -40.13 -8.46 -18.37
C LYS A 20 -39.26 -7.22 -18.24
N GLN A 21 -39.57 -6.19 -19.01
CA GLN A 21 -38.93 -4.90 -18.92
C GLN A 21 -39.30 -4.22 -17.60
N GLY A 22 -38.36 -3.45 -17.06
CA GLY A 22 -38.61 -2.51 -15.99
C GLY A 22 -39.64 -1.47 -16.44
N SER A 23 -40.58 -1.18 -15.57
CA SER A 23 -41.56 -0.11 -15.73
C SER A 23 -41.77 0.56 -14.37
N ASP A 24 -42.50 1.67 -14.32
CA ASP A 24 -42.89 2.30 -13.05
C ASP A 24 -43.60 1.31 -12.09
N THR A 25 -44.25 0.29 -12.66
CA THR A 25 -44.94 -0.78 -11.92
C THR A 25 -44.06 -1.99 -11.61
N VAL A 26 -43.03 -2.29 -12.41
CA VAL A 26 -42.13 -3.45 -12.23
C VAL A 26 -40.71 -2.98 -11.92
N LYS A 27 -40.39 -2.90 -10.62
CA LYS A 27 -39.05 -2.55 -10.15
C LYS A 27 -38.11 -3.75 -10.24
N LEU A 28 -37.13 -3.67 -11.14
CA LEU A 28 -36.07 -4.68 -11.23
C LEU A 28 -34.99 -4.46 -10.16
N LYS A 29 -34.52 -5.56 -9.56
CA LYS A 29 -33.46 -5.58 -8.56
C LYS A 29 -32.24 -6.29 -9.10
N SER A 30 -31.07 -5.68 -8.94
CA SER A 30 -29.79 -6.30 -9.31
C SER A 30 -29.46 -7.50 -8.43
N CYS A 31 -28.76 -8.48 -9.00
CA CYS A 31 -28.15 -9.55 -8.23
C CYS A 31 -27.17 -8.96 -7.21
N THR A 32 -27.35 -9.28 -5.93
CA THR A 32 -26.53 -8.73 -4.84
C THR A 32 -25.06 -9.15 -4.90
N ALA A 33 -24.76 -10.30 -5.50
CA ALA A 33 -23.41 -10.85 -5.58
C ALA A 33 -22.59 -10.27 -6.75
N CYS A 34 -23.17 -10.21 -7.95
CA CYS A 34 -22.43 -9.82 -9.16
C CYS A 34 -22.82 -8.46 -9.73
N ARG A 35 -23.99 -7.91 -9.34
CA ARG A 35 -24.57 -6.65 -9.84
C ARG A 35 -24.80 -6.55 -11.36
N LEU A 36 -24.48 -7.57 -12.16
CA LEU A 36 -24.58 -7.56 -13.63
C LEU A 36 -25.98 -7.79 -14.18
N VAL A 37 -26.79 -8.60 -13.51
CA VAL A 37 -28.11 -9.01 -14.00
C VAL A 37 -29.20 -8.54 -13.06
N LYS A 38 -30.37 -8.24 -13.60
CA LYS A 38 -31.53 -7.77 -12.84
C LYS A 38 -32.70 -8.74 -12.90
N TYR A 39 -33.52 -8.71 -11.85
CA TYR A 39 -34.67 -9.58 -11.70
C TYR A 39 -35.89 -8.82 -11.19
N CYS A 40 -37.08 -9.16 -11.66
CA CYS A 40 -38.33 -8.58 -11.16
C CYS A 40 -38.74 -9.13 -9.77
N GLY A 41 -38.05 -10.15 -9.28
CA GLY A 41 -38.33 -10.77 -7.99
C GLY A 41 -37.41 -11.95 -7.68
N VAL A 42 -37.49 -12.43 -6.44
CA VAL A 42 -36.69 -13.55 -5.93
C VAL A 42 -36.96 -14.87 -6.65
N ASP A 43 -38.18 -15.08 -7.16
CA ASP A 43 -38.55 -16.30 -7.87
C ASP A 43 -37.83 -16.40 -9.22
N CYS A 44 -37.76 -15.28 -9.95
CA CYS A 44 -37.01 -15.19 -11.19
C CYS A 44 -35.49 -15.35 -10.97
N GLN A 45 -34.96 -14.82 -9.86
CA GLN A 45 -33.57 -15.03 -9.48
C GLN A 45 -33.28 -16.51 -9.15
N ARG A 46 -34.19 -17.20 -8.45
CA ARG A 46 -34.05 -18.61 -8.10
C ARG A 46 -34.12 -19.52 -9.33
N ALA A 47 -35.04 -19.25 -10.26
CA ALA A 47 -35.16 -19.98 -11.52
C ALA A 47 -33.89 -19.84 -12.39
N HIS A 48 -33.37 -18.61 -12.55
CA HIS A 48 -32.18 -18.36 -13.37
C HIS A 48 -30.85 -18.74 -12.67
N ARG A 49 -30.88 -19.12 -11.39
CA ARG A 49 -29.68 -19.41 -10.58
C ARG A 49 -28.75 -20.43 -11.23
N LYS A 50 -29.28 -21.49 -11.86
CA LYS A 50 -28.45 -22.55 -12.47
C LYS A 50 -27.66 -22.05 -13.68
N GLN A 51 -28.28 -21.24 -14.53
CA GLN A 51 -27.65 -20.66 -15.72
C GLN A 51 -26.66 -19.55 -15.35
N HIS A 52 -27.01 -18.73 -14.35
CA HIS A 52 -26.20 -17.60 -13.92
C HIS A 52 -25.03 -17.96 -12.98
N LYS A 53 -25.07 -19.10 -12.28
CA LYS A 53 -24.14 -19.40 -11.18
C LYS A 53 -22.66 -19.18 -11.52
N LYS A 54 -22.22 -19.63 -12.70
CA LYS A 54 -20.80 -19.54 -13.11
C LYS A 54 -20.37 -18.09 -13.31
N THR A 55 -21.14 -17.33 -14.10
CA THR A 55 -20.85 -15.91 -14.38
C THR A 55 -21.00 -15.06 -13.13
N CYS A 56 -21.98 -15.36 -12.28
CA CYS A 56 -22.15 -14.72 -10.98
C CYS A 56 -20.91 -14.86 -10.08
N LYS A 57 -20.35 -16.08 -9.99
CA LYS A 57 -19.19 -16.36 -9.13
C LYS A 57 -17.95 -15.64 -9.64
N GLN A 58 -17.75 -15.65 -10.95
CA GLN A 58 -16.63 -14.95 -11.58
C GLN A 58 -16.69 -13.45 -11.30
N ARG A 59 -17.81 -12.79 -11.61
CA ARG A 59 -17.93 -11.34 -11.36
C ARG A 59 -17.86 -10.99 -9.88
N ALA A 60 -18.42 -11.81 -9.00
CA ALA A 60 -18.31 -11.58 -7.56
C ALA A 60 -16.85 -11.67 -7.07
N ALA A 61 -16.03 -12.53 -7.69
CA ALA A 61 -14.60 -12.57 -7.41
C ALA A 61 -13.90 -11.31 -7.93
N GLU A 62 -14.18 -10.89 -9.16
CA GLU A 62 -13.64 -9.64 -9.73
C GLU A 62 -14.00 -8.41 -8.87
N LEU A 63 -15.26 -8.28 -8.43
CA LEU A 63 -15.69 -7.19 -7.55
C LEU A 63 -14.96 -7.20 -6.20
N LYS A 64 -14.65 -8.39 -5.68
CA LYS A 64 -13.88 -8.54 -4.44
C LYS A 64 -12.42 -8.10 -4.66
N ASP A 65 -11.83 -8.48 -5.79
CA ASP A 65 -10.48 -8.07 -6.15
C ASP A 65 -10.43 -6.55 -6.41
N GLU A 66 -11.38 -5.99 -7.15
CA GLU A 66 -11.55 -4.54 -7.34
C GLU A 66 -11.65 -3.82 -5.99
N GLN A 67 -12.44 -4.33 -5.03
CA GLN A 67 -12.54 -3.74 -3.69
C GLN A 67 -11.20 -3.83 -2.93
N LEU A 68 -10.47 -4.93 -3.07
CA LEU A 68 -9.18 -5.14 -2.41
C LEU A 68 -8.10 -4.20 -2.99
N TYR A 69 -8.06 -4.01 -4.30
CA TYR A 69 -7.04 -3.22 -5.00
C TYR A 69 -7.40 -1.73 -5.15
N SER A 70 -8.68 -1.36 -5.03
CA SER A 70 -9.12 0.06 -5.06
C SER A 70 -8.76 0.82 -3.80
N GLN A 71 -8.63 0.12 -2.66
CA GLN A 71 -8.08 0.67 -1.42
C GLN A 71 -6.54 0.74 -1.49
N GLY A 72 -6.01 1.21 -2.64
CA GLY A 72 -4.58 1.35 -2.84
C GLY A 72 -3.95 1.93 -1.58
N HIS A 73 -2.96 1.24 -1.02
CA HIS A 73 -2.21 1.78 0.09
C HIS A 73 -1.53 3.03 -0.45
N GLU A 74 -2.07 4.21 -0.10
CA GLU A 74 -1.37 5.46 -0.30
C GLU A 74 0.02 5.24 0.31
N ARG A 75 1.05 5.37 -0.53
CA ARG A 75 2.43 5.24 -0.09
C ARG A 75 2.56 6.18 1.10
N GLN A 76 2.83 5.65 2.30
CA GLN A 76 2.94 6.49 3.48
C GLN A 76 3.89 7.63 3.15
N GLU A 77 3.39 8.86 3.28
CA GLU A 77 4.17 10.08 3.08
C GLU A 77 5.39 10.02 4.00
N GLY A 78 6.53 9.54 3.51
CA GLY A 78 7.70 9.27 4.36
C GLY A 78 9.01 9.05 3.63
N ASP A 79 8.99 8.51 2.41
CA ASP A 79 10.22 7.97 1.82
C ASP A 79 10.65 8.73 0.58
N PHE A 80 10.79 10.05 0.71
CA PHE A 80 11.40 10.87 -0.34
C PHE A 80 12.80 11.28 0.08
N CYS A 81 13.75 11.14 -0.82
CA CYS A 81 15.10 11.62 -0.57
C CYS A 81 15.08 13.16 -0.52
N PRO A 82 15.51 13.81 0.57
CA PRO A 82 15.50 15.27 0.70
C PRO A 82 16.50 15.98 -0.22
N ILE A 83 17.35 15.24 -0.96
CA ILE A 83 18.31 15.80 -1.92
C ILE A 83 17.71 15.81 -3.33
N CYS A 84 17.15 14.68 -3.80
CA CYS A 84 16.60 14.59 -5.16
C CYS A 84 15.08 14.65 -5.22
N THR A 85 14.38 14.66 -4.08
CA THR A 85 12.91 14.63 -3.94
C THR A 85 12.25 13.42 -4.60
N LEU A 86 13.02 12.38 -4.90
CA LEU A 86 12.51 11.14 -5.49
C LEU A 86 12.15 10.13 -4.40
N PRO A 87 11.14 9.28 -4.65
CA PRO A 87 10.87 8.06 -3.89
C PRO A 87 12.13 7.22 -3.62
N ILE A 88 12.43 6.96 -2.35
CA ILE A 88 13.37 5.92 -1.92
C ILE A 88 12.69 4.57 -2.12
N GLN A 89 13.33 3.64 -2.81
CA GLN A 89 12.75 2.33 -3.10
C GLN A 89 12.54 1.50 -1.82
N ILE A 90 11.51 0.65 -1.82
CA ILE A 90 11.21 -0.30 -0.73
C ILE A 90 11.92 -1.63 -1.07
N PRO A 91 12.62 -2.29 -0.12
CA PRO A 91 12.79 -1.90 1.28
C PRO A 91 13.78 -0.75 1.46
N GLU A 92 13.41 0.27 2.23
CA GLU A 92 14.22 1.48 2.39
C GLU A 92 15.59 1.24 3.00
N SER A 93 15.73 0.21 3.85
CA SER A 93 17.00 -0.19 4.48
C SER A 93 18.10 -0.48 3.47
N ASP A 94 17.72 -0.95 2.29
CA ASP A 94 18.66 -1.43 1.27
C ASP A 94 18.96 -0.33 0.24
N HIS A 95 18.13 0.71 0.20
CA HIS A 95 18.16 1.77 -0.81
C HIS A 95 18.43 3.15 -0.23
N SER A 96 18.70 3.24 1.07
CA SER A 96 19.01 4.49 1.75
C SER A 96 20.06 4.36 2.84
N VAL A 97 20.66 5.50 3.14
CA VAL A 97 21.56 5.71 4.28
C VAL A 97 20.92 6.67 5.26
N PHE A 98 21.07 6.40 6.56
CA PHE A 98 20.51 7.23 7.62
C PHE A 98 21.60 8.12 8.25
N MET A 99 21.48 9.43 8.05
CA MET A 99 22.42 10.44 8.54
C MET A 99 22.11 10.78 10.00
N VAL A 100 22.71 10.03 10.93
CA VAL A 100 22.50 10.13 12.38
C VAL A 100 22.77 11.52 12.98
N CYS A 101 23.60 12.34 12.36
CA CYS A 101 23.86 13.69 12.86
C CYS A 101 22.66 14.63 12.69
N CYS A 102 21.82 14.40 11.67
CA CYS A 102 20.69 15.25 11.29
C CYS A 102 19.34 14.51 11.32
N MET A 103 19.34 13.21 11.60
CA MET A 103 18.18 12.33 11.52
C MET A 103 17.49 12.37 10.15
N LYS A 104 18.29 12.41 9.08
CA LYS A 104 17.79 12.46 7.70
C LYS A 104 18.16 11.20 6.93
N LYS A 105 17.20 10.64 6.19
CA LYS A 105 17.40 9.51 5.29
C LYS A 105 17.72 10.01 3.87
N VAL A 106 18.72 9.44 3.21
CA VAL A 106 19.18 9.83 1.87
C VAL A 106 19.23 8.59 1.00
N CYS A 107 18.78 8.66 -0.26
CA CYS A 107 18.90 7.51 -1.15
C CYS A 107 20.35 7.23 -1.51
N ASN A 108 20.69 5.95 -1.72
CA ASN A 108 22.06 5.53 -2.05
C ASN A 108 22.61 6.24 -3.30
N GLY A 109 21.75 6.63 -4.24
CA GLY A 109 22.16 7.39 -5.42
C GLY A 109 22.71 8.79 -5.07
N CYS A 110 22.04 9.50 -4.17
CA CYS A 110 22.50 10.82 -3.72
C CYS A 110 23.73 10.73 -2.80
N ASP A 111 23.78 9.70 -1.95
CA ASP A 111 24.93 9.41 -1.10
C ASP A 111 26.18 9.08 -1.94
N PHE A 112 26.05 8.17 -2.89
CA PHE A 112 27.11 7.84 -3.84
C PHE A 112 27.58 9.05 -4.67
N ALA A 113 26.64 9.92 -5.07
CA ALA A 113 26.96 11.16 -5.77
C ALA A 113 27.75 12.15 -4.90
N ALA A 114 27.49 12.19 -3.58
CA ALA A 114 28.25 13.00 -2.63
C ALA A 114 29.68 12.45 -2.47
N HIS A 115 29.83 11.14 -2.26
CA HIS A 115 31.13 10.47 -2.18
C HIS A 115 31.97 10.69 -3.44
N LYS A 116 31.39 10.60 -4.64
CA LYS A 116 32.09 10.89 -5.90
C LYS A 116 32.63 12.32 -6.01
N ARG A 117 32.09 13.26 -5.24
CA ARG A 117 32.55 14.65 -5.16
C ARG A 117 33.57 14.86 -4.03
N GLY A 118 34.01 13.80 -3.35
CA GLY A 118 34.92 13.85 -2.22
C GLY A 118 34.26 14.31 -0.92
N MET A 119 32.94 14.13 -0.78
CA MET A 119 32.21 14.42 0.45
C MET A 119 31.89 13.11 1.18
N ASP A 120 32.66 12.84 2.24
CA ASP A 120 32.38 11.74 3.18
C ASP A 120 31.63 12.24 4.44
N ASP A 121 31.50 13.56 4.59
CA ASP A 121 30.75 14.20 5.66
C ASP A 121 29.25 14.19 5.36
N CYS A 122 28.44 14.44 6.39
CA CYS A 122 27.00 14.58 6.20
C CYS A 122 26.64 15.65 5.15
N PRO A 123 25.83 15.32 4.12
CA PRO A 123 25.42 16.27 3.08
C PRO A 123 24.65 17.50 3.57
N PHE A 124 24.10 17.45 4.81
CA PHE A 124 23.29 18.54 5.37
C PHE A 124 24.08 19.47 6.28
N CYS A 125 24.92 18.92 7.16
CA CYS A 125 25.60 19.70 8.19
C CYS A 125 27.13 19.63 8.11
N ARG A 126 27.68 18.87 7.15
CA ARG A 126 29.13 18.64 6.95
C ARG A 126 29.86 18.13 8.18
N LYS A 127 29.12 17.54 9.14
CA LYS A 127 29.73 16.89 10.30
C LYS A 127 30.31 15.55 9.85
N PRO A 128 31.58 15.26 10.19
CA PRO A 128 32.14 13.94 9.96
C PRO A 128 31.37 12.91 10.79
N ILE A 129 31.07 11.77 10.17
CA ILE A 129 30.37 10.67 10.83
C ILE A 129 31.41 9.62 11.19
N SER A 130 31.81 9.57 12.47
CA SER A 130 32.60 8.47 12.98
C SER A 130 31.68 7.32 13.41
N ARG A 131 32.09 6.07 13.15
CA ARG A 131 31.32 4.90 13.59
C ARG A 131 31.32 4.74 15.11
N ASP A 132 32.40 5.16 15.76
CA ASP A 132 32.57 5.04 17.21
C ASP A 132 31.64 5.99 17.98
N ASP A 133 31.32 7.16 17.41
CA ASP A 133 30.47 8.15 18.07
C ASP A 133 28.97 8.00 17.73
N LEU A 134 28.61 7.04 16.86
CA LEU A 134 27.25 6.94 16.30
C LEU A 134 26.18 6.81 17.39
N LEU A 135 26.41 5.97 18.41
CA LEU A 135 25.47 5.80 19.52
C LEU A 135 25.36 7.07 20.37
N ALA A 136 26.49 7.72 20.67
CA ALA A 136 26.52 8.96 21.44
C ALA A 136 25.78 10.09 20.70
N MET A 137 25.91 10.17 19.38
CA MET A 137 25.20 11.13 18.53
C MET A 137 23.69 10.90 18.54
N VAL A 138 23.24 9.64 18.45
CA VAL A 138 21.82 9.28 18.54
C VAL A 138 21.28 9.58 19.94
N GLN A 139 22.00 9.21 21.00
CA GLN A 139 21.59 9.51 22.38
C GLN A 139 21.48 11.01 22.64
N ALA A 140 22.41 11.82 22.12
CA ALA A 140 22.36 13.28 22.24
C ALA A 140 21.15 13.92 21.51
N ARG A 141 20.55 13.20 20.56
CA ARG A 141 19.32 13.60 19.87
C ARG A 141 18.07 13.12 20.60
N VAL A 142 18.11 11.90 21.14
CA VAL A 142 17.08 11.37 22.04
C VAL A 142 16.90 12.24 23.29
N THR A 143 17.99 12.73 23.89
CA THR A 143 17.91 13.65 25.04
C THR A 143 17.24 14.98 24.67
N LYS A 144 17.29 15.37 23.39
CA LYS A 144 16.59 16.54 22.84
C LYS A 144 15.15 16.23 22.39
N LYS A 145 14.66 15.00 22.64
CA LYS A 145 13.32 14.53 22.27
C LYS A 145 13.04 14.56 20.76
N ASP A 146 14.08 14.33 19.96
CA ASP A 146 14.00 14.17 18.51
C ASP A 146 13.26 12.85 18.19
N PRO A 147 12.03 12.88 17.61
CA PRO A 147 11.21 11.69 17.40
C PRO A 147 11.88 10.64 16.52
N GLU A 148 12.54 11.07 15.45
CA GLU A 148 13.26 10.21 14.50
C GLU A 148 14.44 9.52 15.18
N ALA A 149 15.14 10.20 16.09
CA ALA A 149 16.20 9.59 16.89
C ALA A 149 15.68 8.52 17.87
N ILE A 150 14.50 8.74 18.46
CA ILE A 150 13.87 7.79 19.38
C ILE A 150 13.46 6.52 18.63
N ASP A 151 12.80 6.67 17.48
CA ASP A 151 12.40 5.56 16.63
C ASP A 151 13.62 4.78 16.11
N PHE A 152 14.63 5.47 15.58
CA PHE A 152 15.88 4.84 15.11
C PHE A 152 16.58 4.04 16.21
N LEU A 153 16.66 4.58 17.44
CA LEU A 153 17.24 3.87 18.58
C LEU A 153 16.41 2.64 18.96
N GLY A 154 15.08 2.74 18.92
CA GLY A 154 14.17 1.60 19.15
C GLY A 154 14.39 0.48 18.13
N GLN A 155 14.43 0.81 16.83
CA GLN A 155 14.63 -0.18 15.77
C GLN A 155 16.01 -0.87 15.87
N ASN A 156 17.08 -0.12 16.16
CA ASN A 156 18.43 -0.69 16.25
C ASN A 156 18.64 -1.56 17.50
N THR A 157 18.03 -1.19 18.63
CA THR A 157 18.07 -2.01 19.86
C THR A 157 17.25 -3.29 19.73
N LEU A 158 16.07 -3.22 19.10
CA LEU A 158 15.25 -4.39 18.77
C LEU A 158 15.95 -5.32 17.77
N TRP A 159 16.62 -4.78 16.76
CA TRP A 159 17.45 -5.56 15.82
C TRP A 159 18.59 -6.27 16.54
N ARG A 160 19.34 -5.58 17.42
CA ARG A 160 20.41 -6.21 18.22
C ARG A 160 19.88 -7.32 19.12
N ALA A 161 18.68 -7.15 19.71
CA ALA A 161 18.03 -8.19 20.51
C ALA A 161 17.52 -9.38 19.67
N TRP A 162 17.07 -9.14 18.43
CA TRP A 162 16.67 -10.18 17.47
C TRP A 162 17.88 -10.94 16.91
N SER A 163 18.93 -10.24 16.48
CA SER A 163 20.18 -10.86 16.01
C SER A 163 20.90 -11.63 17.12
N ALA A 164 20.82 -11.17 18.37
CA ALA A 164 21.35 -11.91 19.53
C ALA A 164 20.53 -13.18 19.87
N LYS A 165 19.27 -13.28 19.42
CA LYS A 165 18.42 -14.46 19.64
C LYS A 165 18.48 -15.51 18.53
N GLY A 166 19.07 -15.20 17.38
CA GLY A 166 19.23 -16.13 16.25
C GLY A 166 17.89 -16.65 15.68
N PRO A 167 17.85 -17.08 14.41
CA PRO A 167 16.67 -17.76 13.87
C PRO A 167 16.73 -19.24 14.26
N GLU A 168 16.56 -19.57 15.54
CA GLU A 168 16.18 -20.94 15.91
C GLU A 168 14.66 -21.08 16.01
N LYS A 169 14.11 -21.57 14.89
CA LYS A 169 12.95 -22.47 14.82
C LYS A 169 11.59 -21.91 15.23
N SER A 170 10.90 -21.32 14.25
CA SER A 170 9.43 -21.44 14.16
C SER A 170 8.94 -21.54 12.72
N CYS A 171 9.55 -22.43 11.94
CA CYS A 171 8.92 -23.04 10.78
C CYS A 171 8.95 -24.56 11.00
N GLN A 172 8.05 -25.06 11.85
CA GLN A 172 7.54 -26.41 11.66
C GLN A 172 6.27 -26.26 10.84
N ALA A 173 6.37 -26.76 9.61
CA ALA A 173 5.31 -26.83 8.64
C ALA A 173 4.10 -27.56 9.22
N VAL A 174 2.94 -26.96 9.02
CA VAL A 174 1.66 -27.67 9.05
C VAL A 174 1.59 -28.49 7.77
N HIS A 175 1.71 -29.80 7.91
CA HIS A 175 1.17 -30.80 6.98
C HIS A 175 0.73 -32.02 7.77
#